data_AF-A0A2E8CDX9-F1
#
_entry.id   AF-A0A2E8CDX9-F1
#
_cell.length_a   1.000
_cell.length_b   1.000
_cell.length_c   1.000
_cell.angle_alpha   90.00
_cell.angle_beta   90.00
_cell.angle_gamma   90.00
#
_symmetry.space_group_name_H-M   'P 1'
#
loop_
_entity.id
_entity.type
_entity.pdbx_description
1 polymer ?
#
loop_
_entity_poly.entity_id
_entity_poly.type
_entity_poly.pdbx_seq_one_letter_code
_entity_poly.pdbx_strand_id
1 'polypeptide(L)' 'MLARSKSVLCFGDSITHGLKCAGGVHKRYDRNVRWPGVLGNALGPNWEIIEEGHCGRTIDRDDPIKGA' A
#
# COMPACT_ATOMS: atom_id res chain seq x y z
N MET A 1 12.72 18.99 -22.38
CA MET A 1 13.19 17.75 -21.75
C MET A 1 12.05 17.18 -20.92
N LEU A 2 11.57 15.97 -21.22
CA LEU A 2 10.65 15.28 -20.30
C LEU A 2 11.45 14.95 -19.03
N ALA A 3 11.04 15.50 -17.89
CA ALA A 3 11.62 15.12 -16.61
C ALA A 3 11.41 13.61 -16.42
N ARG A 4 12.47 12.85 -16.11
CA ARG A 4 12.34 11.43 -15.79
C ARG A 4 11.49 11.32 -14.52
N SER A 5 10.34 10.66 -14.60
CA SER A 5 9.55 10.30 -13.42
C SER A 5 10.40 9.41 -12.50
N LYS A 6 10.36 9.68 -11.21
CA LYS A 6 10.95 8.81 -10.19
C LYS A 6 9.85 7.90 -9.65
N SER A 7 10.17 6.65 -9.35
CA SER A 7 9.22 5.73 -8.74
C SER A 7 9.51 5.50 -7.26
N VAL A 8 8.46 5.31 -6.46
CA VAL A 8 8.53 4.85 -5.07
C VAL A 8 7.71 3.57 -4.96
N LEU A 9 8.35 2.52 -4.46
CA LEU A 9 7.68 1.28 -4.09
C LEU A 9 7.29 1.31 -2.61
N CYS A 10 6.00 1.24 -2.32
CA CYS A 10 5.46 1.03 -0.99
C CYS A 10 5.18 -0.46 -0.80
N PHE A 11 6.15 -1.22 -0.27
CA PHE A 11 6.02 -2.66 -0.02
C PHE A 11 5.66 -2.92 1.44
N GLY A 12 4.53 -3.56 1.71
CA GLY A 12 4.11 -3.82 3.08
C GLY A 12 2.85 -4.67 3.23
N ASP A 13 2.25 -4.60 4.42
CA ASP A 13 1.14 -5.44 4.85
C ASP A 13 -0.24 -4.77 4.69
N SER A 14 -1.22 -5.15 5.53
CA SER A 14 -2.55 -4.56 5.58
C SER A 14 -2.58 -3.04 5.79
N ILE A 15 -1.56 -2.47 6.44
CA ILE A 15 -1.43 -1.02 6.65
C ILE A 15 -1.11 -0.34 5.33
N THR A 16 -0.24 -0.93 4.51
CA THR A 16 0.10 -0.43 3.17
C THR A 16 -1.03 -0.66 2.18
N HIS A 17 -1.71 -1.80 2.26
CA HIS A 17 -2.94 -2.04 1.51
C HIS A 17 -4.03 -0.98 1.83
N GLY A 18 -4.08 -0.53 3.09
CA GLY A 18 -5.14 0.35 3.59
C GLY A 18 -6.40 -0.45 3.95
N LEU A 19 -6.25 -1.57 4.66
CA LEU A 19 -7.38 -2.33 5.17
C LEU A 19 -8.12 -1.53 6.25
N LYS A 20 -9.40 -1.25 6.01
CA LYS A 20 -10.38 -0.77 6.99
C LYS A 20 -10.98 -1.99 7.67
N CYS A 21 -10.92 -2.04 9.00
CA CYS A 21 -11.53 -3.08 9.84
C CYS A 21 -12.58 -2.54 10.82
N ALA A 22 -12.82 -1.22 10.83
CA ALA A 22 -13.75 -0.60 11.76
C ALA A 22 -15.18 -1.11 11.53
N GLY A 23 -15.86 -1.54 12.61
CA GLY A 23 -17.23 -2.02 12.57
C GLY A 23 -17.41 -3.41 11.93
N GLY A 24 -16.37 -4.25 11.92
CA GLY A 24 -16.44 -5.61 11.34
C GLY A 24 -16.47 -5.64 9.81
N VAL A 25 -16.29 -4.49 9.15
CA VAL A 25 -16.26 -4.39 7.70
C VAL A 25 -14.83 -4.49 7.22
N HIS A 26 -14.52 -5.50 6.42
CA HIS A 26 -13.23 -5.63 5.73
C HIS A 26 -13.31 -4.96 4.35
N LYS A 27 -12.86 -3.71 4.26
CA LYS A 27 -12.81 -2.94 3.01
C LYS A 27 -11.44 -2.30 2.83
N ARG A 28 -11.12 -1.86 1.61
CA ARG A 28 -9.93 -1.05 1.35
C ARG A 28 -10.31 0.43 1.41
N TYR A 29 -9.46 1.27 2.00
CA TYR A 29 -9.55 2.71 1.87
C TYR A 29 -9.34 3.12 0.40
N ASP A 30 -10.06 4.15 -0.03
CA ASP A 30 -9.89 4.75 -1.36
C ASP A 30 -8.45 5.24 -1.57
N ARG A 31 -8.06 5.38 -2.85
CA ARG A 31 -6.67 5.68 -3.24
C ARG A 31 -6.09 6.86 -2.48
N ASN A 32 -6.79 7.98 -2.42
CA ASN A 32 -6.30 9.21 -1.81
C ASN A 32 -6.48 9.27 -0.29
N VAL A 33 -7.03 8.21 0.32
CA VAL A 33 -7.24 8.13 1.77
C VAL A 33 -6.16 7.27 2.43
N ARG A 34 -5.70 6.20 1.77
CA ARG A 34 -4.59 5.37 2.27
C ARG A 34 -3.24 6.05 2.06
N TRP A 35 -2.29 5.75 2.95
CA TRP A 35 -1.03 6.50 3.04
C TRP A 35 -0.18 6.53 1.76
N PRO A 36 -0.13 5.49 0.88
CA PRO A 36 0.62 5.59 -0.36
C PRO A 36 0.04 6.62 -1.33
N GLY A 37 -1.29 6.76 -1.39
CA GLY A 37 -1.91 7.79 -2.21
C GLY A 37 -1.77 9.19 -1.62
N VAL A 38 -1.84 9.32 -0.29
CA VAL A 38 -1.50 10.59 0.39
C VAL A 38 -0.06 11.00 0.10
N LEU A 39 0.89 10.05 0.14
CA LEU A 39 2.28 10.26 -0.24
C LEU A 39 2.39 10.73 -1.70
N GLY A 40 1.73 10.05 -2.64
CA GLY A 40 1.73 10.44 -4.05
C GLY A 40 1.22 11.86 -4.29
N ASN A 41 0.14 12.24 -3.62
CA ASN A 41 -0.39 13.60 -3.68
C ASN A 41 0.56 14.64 -3.10
N ALA A 42 1.27 14.31 -2.01
CA ALA A 42 2.28 15.17 -1.41
C ALA A 42 3.55 15.31 -2.27
N LEU A 43 3.98 14.24 -2.93
CA LEU A 43 5.17 14.24 -3.81
C LEU A 43 4.91 14.90 -5.17
N GLY A 44 3.66 14.85 -5.66
CA GLY A 44 3.25 15.48 -6.90
C GLY A 44 3.55 14.67 -8.17
N PRO A 45 3.24 15.24 -9.35
CA PRO A 45 3.11 14.50 -10.61
C PRO A 45 4.42 13.94 -11.18
N ASN A 46 5.57 14.34 -10.64
CA ASN A 46 6.88 13.82 -11.06
C ASN A 46 7.23 12.48 -10.40
N TRP A 47 6.34 11.97 -9.54
CA TRP A 47 6.53 10.71 -8.83
C TRP A 47 5.44 9.70 -9.19
N GLU A 48 5.87 8.47 -9.43
CA GLU A 48 5.01 7.30 -9.56
C GLU A 48 5.00 6.52 -8.24
N ILE A 49 3.81 6.26 -7.69
CA ILE A 49 3.66 5.43 -6.51
C ILE A 49 3.22 4.03 -6.93
N ILE A 50 4.04 3.03 -6.59
CA ILE A 50 3.75 1.61 -6.78
C ILE A 50 3.34 1.03 -5.42
N GLU A 51 2.12 0.52 -5.34
CA GLU A 51 1.55 0.01 -4.09
C GLU A 51 1.58 -1.52 -4.02
N GLU A 52 2.52 -2.08 -3.26
CA GLU A 52 2.63 -3.52 -3.01
C GLU A 52 2.22 -3.84 -1.57
N GLY A 53 0.95 -3.59 -1.23
CA GLY A 53 0.36 -3.92 0.06
C GLY A 53 -0.41 -5.25 0.04
N HIS A 54 0.02 -6.22 0.85
CA HIS A 54 -0.64 -7.54 0.95
C HIS A 54 -1.06 -7.83 2.40
N CYS A 55 -2.37 -7.90 2.66
CA CYS A 55 -2.88 -8.19 4.00
C CYS A 55 -2.35 -9.55 4.50
N GLY A 56 -1.82 -9.59 5.71
CA GLY A 56 -1.22 -10.80 6.30
C GLY A 56 0.22 -11.08 5.86
N ARG A 57 0.83 -10.22 5.03
CA ARG A 57 2.25 -10.34 4.68
C ARG A 57 3.12 -10.33 5.94
N THR A 58 4.03 -11.29 6.02
CA THR A 58 5.13 -11.34 6.98
C THR A 58 6.43 -10.89 6.30
N ILE A 59 7.53 -10.86 7.05
CA ILE A 59 8.85 -10.54 6.49
C ILE A 59 9.34 -11.70 5.60
N ASP A 60 9.39 -12.92 6.15
CA ASP A 60 9.96 -14.12 5.51
C ASP A 60 9.33 -15.44 5.99
N ARG A 61 8.18 -15.37 6.67
CA ARG A 61 7.54 -16.55 7.28
C ARG A 61 6.25 -16.92 6.59
N ASP A 62 5.99 -18.21 6.46
CA ASP A 62 4.68 -18.66 6.01
C ASP A 62 3.59 -18.20 6.98
N ASP A 63 2.41 -17.90 6.43
CA ASP A 63 1.24 -17.58 7.22
C ASP A 63 0.93 -18.78 8.13
N PRO A 64 0.96 -18.64 9.47
CA PRO A 64 0.77 -19.76 10.38
C PRO A 64 -0.65 -20.36 10.31
N ILE A 65 -1.59 -19.69 9.64
CA ILE A 65 -2.98 -20.14 9.46
C ILE A 65 -3.21 -20.74 8.06
N LYS A 66 -2.50 -20.26 7.03
CA LYS A 66 -2.66 -20.72 5.63
C LYS A 66 -1.51 -21.58 5.11
N GLY A 67 -0.48 -21.84 5.92
CA GLY A 67 0.73 -22.58 5.55
C GLY A 67 0.93 -23.90 6.31
N ALA A 68 -0.14 -24.70 6.46
CA ALA A 68 -0.04 -26.13 6.76
C ALA A 68 -0.50 -26.94 5.55
#